data_AF-A0A6A8ML89-F1
#
_entry.id   AF-A0A6A8ML89-F1
#
_cell.length_a   1.000
_cell.length_b   1.000
_cell.length_c   1.000
_cell.angle_alpha   90.00
_cell.angle_beta   90.00
_cell.angle_gamma   90.00
#
_symmetry.space_group_name_H-M   'P 1'
#
loop_
_entity.id
_entity.type
_entity.pdbx_description
1 polymer ?
#
loop_
_entity_poly.entity_id
_entity_poly.type
_entity_poly.pdbx_seq_one_letter_code
_entity_poly.pdbx_strand_id
1 'polypeptide(L)'
;MSEFALVAMGGTFDIIHKGHLTLLSKAFSISSKVIIGLTSDELTEKRGKKTLNNYEKRFETLMSTIKTNFPNRTFQISKLDNDFGPAVLEENVQALVVSDET
;
A
#
# COMPACT_ATOMS: atom_id res chain seq x y z
N MET A 1 10.11 19.82 4.31
CA MET A 1 8.66 19.71 4.60
C MET A 1 8.09 18.66 3.67
N SER A 2 7.07 17.91 4.09
CA SER A 2 6.35 17.00 3.18
C SER A 2 5.56 17.83 2.16
N GLU A 3 5.52 17.36 0.91
CA GLU A 3 4.82 18.01 -0.19
C GLU A 3 3.30 17.86 -0.05
N PHE A 4 2.87 16.71 0.48
CA PHE A 4 1.49 16.37 0.77
C PHE A 4 1.31 16.04 2.25
N ALA A 5 0.12 16.29 2.79
CA ALA A 5 -0.28 15.86 4.12
C ALA A 5 -0.75 14.39 4.12
N LEU A 6 -1.44 13.98 3.05
CA LEU A 6 -1.97 12.63 2.91
C LEU A 6 -1.82 12.14 1.46
N VAL A 7 -1.17 11.00 1.30
CA VAL A 7 -1.08 10.28 0.02
C VAL A 7 -1.53 8.84 0.18
N ALA A 8 -1.96 8.25 -0.92
CA ALA A 8 -2.34 6.84 -0.96
C ALA A 8 -1.46 6.07 -1.94
N MET A 9 -1.31 4.77 -1.68
CA MET A 9 -0.69 3.81 -2.61
C MET A 9 -1.34 2.45 -2.39
N GLY A 10 -1.28 1.56 -3.38
CA GLY A 10 -1.93 0.25 -3.28
C GLY A 10 -1.13 -0.86 -3.95
N GLY A 11 -1.37 -2.09 -3.51
CA GLY A 11 -0.73 -3.26 -4.08
C GLY A 11 -1.18 -4.56 -3.43
N THR A 12 -0.79 -5.68 -4.03
CA THR A 12 -1.06 -7.01 -3.48
C THR A 12 -0.05 -7.39 -2.40
N PHE A 13 1.22 -6.94 -2.53
CA PHE A 13 2.29 -7.21 -1.57
C PHE A 13 2.42 -8.70 -1.17
N ASP A 14 2.27 -9.61 -2.14
CA ASP A 14 2.34 -11.06 -1.89
C ASP A 14 3.74 -11.50 -1.45
N ILE A 15 4.74 -11.12 -2.23
CA ILE A 15 6.15 -11.25 -1.88
C ILE A 15 6.76 -9.86 -1.92
N ILE A 16 7.34 -9.40 -0.81
CA ILE A 16 7.95 -8.07 -0.76
C ILE A 16 9.31 -8.12 -1.47
N HIS A 17 9.49 -7.23 -2.44
CA HIS A 17 10.71 -7.07 -3.22
C HIS A 17 11.06 -5.58 -3.34
N LYS A 18 12.18 -5.28 -4.02
CA LYS A 18 12.72 -3.92 -4.16
C LYS A 18 11.71 -2.91 -4.74
N GLY A 19 10.83 -3.35 -5.64
CA GLY A 19 9.77 -2.51 -6.23
C GLY A 19 8.82 -1.97 -5.16
N HIS A 20 8.28 -2.85 -4.31
CA HIS A 20 7.46 -2.47 -3.17
C HIS A 20 8.17 -1.50 -2.22
N LEU A 21 9.44 -1.76 -1.90
CA LEU A 21 10.22 -0.88 -1.02
C LEU A 21 10.45 0.51 -1.64
N THR A 22 10.68 0.56 -2.96
CA THR A 22 10.85 1.83 -3.70
C THR A 22 9.56 2.63 -3.69
N LEU A 23 8.42 1.97 -3.91
CA LEU A 23 7.10 2.61 -3.89
C LEU A 23 6.76 3.17 -2.51
N LEU A 24 6.98 2.39 -1.45
CA LEU A 24 6.81 2.82 -0.05
C LEU A 24 7.74 4.01 0.28
N SER A 25 9.01 3.91 -0.11
CA SER A 25 9.99 4.98 0.10
C SER A 25 9.56 6.28 -0.56
N LYS A 26 9.06 6.21 -1.81
CA LYS A 26 8.54 7.38 -2.52
C LYS A 26 7.35 8.00 -1.77
N ALA A 27 6.36 7.20 -1.37
CA ALA A 27 5.20 7.69 -0.62
C ALA A 27 5.59 8.35 0.71
N PHE A 28 6.49 7.74 1.48
CA PHE A 28 6.99 8.31 2.74
C PHE A 28 7.89 9.53 2.57
N SER A 29 8.51 9.71 1.39
CA SER A 29 9.36 10.87 1.11
C SER A 29 8.55 12.14 0.85
N ILE A 30 7.34 12.01 0.27
CA ILE A 30 6.51 13.13 -0.15
C ILE A 30 5.37 13.45 0.83
N SER A 31 5.08 12.57 1.79
CA SER A 31 3.93 12.70 2.68
C SER A 31 4.26 12.53 4.16
N SER A 32 3.50 13.21 5.02
CA SER A 32 3.52 13.00 6.47
C SER A 32 2.69 11.78 6.90
N LYS A 33 1.59 11.47 6.21
CA LYS A 33 0.78 10.25 6.40
C LYS A 33 0.56 9.52 5.08
N VAL A 34 0.64 8.18 5.11
CA VAL A 34 0.41 7.32 3.93
C VAL A 34 -0.70 6.31 4.21
N ILE A 35 -1.69 6.22 3.31
CA ILE A 35 -2.65 5.10 3.26
C ILE A 35 -2.12 4.05 2.29
N ILE A 36 -2.05 2.81 2.74
CA ILE A 36 -1.53 1.68 1.98
C ILE A 36 -2.67 0.68 1.78
N GLY A 37 -3.22 0.64 0.58
CA GLY A 37 -4.24 -0.31 0.19
C GLY A 37 -3.65 -1.69 -0.08
N LEU A 38 -4.10 -2.70 0.67
CA LEU A 38 -3.72 -4.10 0.49
C LEU A 38 -4.90 -4.86 -0.12
N THR A 39 -4.71 -5.45 -1.31
CA THR A 39 -5.80 -6.18 -1.99
C THR A 39 -6.27 -7.38 -1.17
N SER A 40 -7.57 -7.59 -1.08
CA SER A 40 -8.15 -8.81 -0.51
C SER A 40 -7.80 -10.03 -1.36
N ASP A 41 -7.99 -11.23 -0.81
CA ASP A 41 -7.76 -12.46 -1.58
C ASP A 41 -8.77 -12.54 -2.74
N GLU A 42 -10.04 -12.19 -2.48
CA GLU A 42 -11.12 -12.17 -3.47
C GLU A 42 -10.85 -11.18 -4.61
N LEU A 43 -10.36 -9.98 -4.29
CA LEU A 43 -10.01 -8.98 -5.30
C LEU A 43 -8.82 -9.44 -6.15
N THR A 44 -7.86 -10.13 -5.52
CA THR A 44 -6.67 -10.62 -6.22
C THR A 44 -7.04 -11.76 -7.18
N GLU A 45 -7.89 -12.68 -6.74
CA GLU A 45 -8.48 -13.74 -7.58
C GLU A 45 -9.32 -13.18 -8.73
N LYS A 46 -10.18 -12.20 -8.46
CA LYS A 46 -10.98 -11.51 -9.50
C LYS A 46 -10.10 -10.88 -10.58
N ARG A 47 -8.91 -10.40 -10.21
CA ARG A 47 -7.91 -9.84 -11.13
C ARG A 47 -7.05 -10.90 -11.83
N GLY A 48 -7.34 -12.18 -11.63
CA GLY A 48 -6.63 -13.30 -12.23
C GLY A 48 -5.21 -13.51 -11.69
N LYS A 49 -4.87 -12.87 -10.55
CA LYS A 49 -3.56 -13.02 -9.91
C LYS A 49 -3.64 -14.17 -8.90
N LYS A 50 -2.69 -15.11 -8.98
CA LYS A 50 -2.50 -16.12 -7.93
C LYS A 50 -1.50 -15.60 -6.91
N THR A 51 -1.90 -15.55 -5.65
CA THR A 51 -1.01 -15.24 -4.52
C THR A 51 -0.53 -16.52 -3.86
N LEU A 52 0.67 -16.47 -3.31
CA LEU A 52 1.20 -17.53 -2.44
C LEU A 52 0.70 -17.38 -1.01
N ASN A 53 0.37 -16.16 -0.60
CA ASN A 53 -0.03 -15.83 0.77
C ASN A 53 -1.46 -15.27 0.79
N ASN A 54 -2.21 -15.65 1.83
CA ASN A 54 -3.52 -15.05 2.12
C ASN A 54 -3.36 -13.60 2.63
N TYR A 55 -4.47 -12.88 2.70
CA TYR A 55 -4.51 -11.47 3.09
C TYR A 55 -3.81 -11.22 4.45
N GLU A 56 -4.10 -12.06 5.44
CA GLU A 56 -3.56 -11.92 6.80
C GLU A 56 -2.03 -12.01 6.80
N LYS A 57 -1.48 -13.01 6.11
CA LYS A 57 -0.04 -13.19 6.01
C LYS A 57 0.65 -12.04 5.26
N ARG A 58 0.02 -11.54 4.20
CA ARG A 58 0.51 -10.36 3.46
C ARG A 58 0.45 -9.10 4.33
N PHE A 59 -0.61 -8.92 5.10
CA PHE A 59 -0.76 -7.80 6.04
C PHE A 59 0.34 -7.82 7.10
N GLU A 60 0.58 -8.96 7.76
CA GLU A 60 1.63 -9.09 8.76
C GLU A 60 3.02 -8.80 8.19
N THR A 61 3.30 -9.35 7.00
CA THR A 61 4.58 -9.18 6.31
C THR A 61 4.81 -7.72 5.90
N LEU A 62 3.77 -7.05 5.39
CA LEU A 62 3.81 -5.63 5.04
C LEU A 62 3.99 -4.75 6.28
N MET A 63 3.20 -4.97 7.33
CA MET A 63 3.29 -4.24 8.61
C MET A 63 4.69 -4.35 9.22
N SER A 64 5.23 -5.57 9.30
CA SER A 64 6.57 -5.83 9.82
C SER A 64 7.64 -5.13 8.98
N THR A 65 7.55 -5.27 7.65
CA THR A 65 8.49 -4.63 6.72
C THR A 65 8.52 -3.12 6.88
N ILE A 66 7.35 -2.47 6.97
CA ILE A 66 7.29 -1.01 7.12
C ILE A 66 7.90 -0.58 8.45
N LYS A 67 7.55 -1.25 9.55
CA LYS A 67 8.12 -0.93 10.87
C LYS A 67 9.64 -1.08 10.92
N THR A 68 10.20 -2.09 10.25
CA THR A 68 11.64 -2.33 10.19
C THR A 68 12.38 -1.34 9.28
N ASN A 69 11.87 -1.07 8.08
CA ASN A 69 12.59 -0.30 7.06
C ASN A 69 12.29 1.20 7.10
N PHE A 70 11.13 1.60 7.62
CA PHE A 70 10.66 2.98 7.66
C PHE A 70 10.22 3.37 9.09
N PRO A 71 11.15 3.34 10.06
CA PRO A 71 10.82 3.67 11.44
C PRO A 71 10.29 5.11 11.54
N ASN A 72 9.38 5.33 12.50
CA ASN A 72 8.76 6.64 12.80
C ASN A 72 7.91 7.24 11.66
N ARG A 73 7.48 6.45 10.67
CA ARG A 73 6.52 6.89 9.67
C ARG A 73 5.08 6.63 10.11
N THR A 74 4.20 7.58 9.82
CA THR A 74 2.76 7.45 10.08
C THR A 74 2.10 6.83 8.85
N PHE A 75 1.44 5.69 9.04
CA PHE A 75 0.74 5.00 7.96
C PHE A 75 -0.49 4.26 8.48
N GLN A 76 -1.37 3.91 7.54
CA GLN A 76 -2.52 3.04 7.75
C GLN A 76 -2.57 2.02 6.62
N ILE A 77 -2.70 0.74 6.97
CA ILE A 77 -2.98 -0.31 5.98
C ILE A 77 -4.48 -0.51 5.94
N SER A 78 -5.07 -0.44 4.75
CA SER A 78 -6.50 -0.67 4.55
C SER A 78 -6.73 -1.82 3.59
N LYS A 79 -7.68 -2.70 3.89
CA LYS A 79 -8.12 -3.76 2.99
C LYS A 79 -8.80 -3.12 1.77
N LEU A 80 -8.49 -3.63 0.58
CA LEU A 80 -9.19 -3.29 -0.67
C LEU A 80 -9.98 -4.51 -1.13
N ASP A 81 -11.30 -4.46 -0.99
CA ASP A 81 -12.22 -5.54 -1.41
C ASP A 81 -12.80 -5.29 -2.82
N ASN A 82 -12.52 -4.14 -3.43
CA ASN A 82 -13.03 -3.77 -4.75
C ASN A 82 -12.00 -2.95 -5.54
N ASP A 83 -12.33 -2.66 -6.79
CA ASP A 83 -11.43 -1.95 -7.71
C ASP A 83 -11.28 -0.45 -7.39
N PHE A 84 -12.05 0.07 -6.44
CA PHE A 84 -11.88 1.43 -5.96
C PHE A 84 -10.62 1.48 -5.09
N GLY A 85 -9.60 2.16 -5.61
CA GLY A 85 -8.30 2.27 -4.95
C GLY A 85 -8.37 2.99 -3.60
N PRO A 86 -7.25 3.03 -2.87
CA PRO A 86 -7.21 3.58 -1.51
C PRO A 86 -7.55 5.07 -1.44
N ALA A 87 -7.52 5.79 -2.56
CA ALA A 87 -7.95 7.19 -2.65
C ALA A 87 -9.46 7.38 -2.42
N VAL A 88 -10.28 6.35 -2.63
CA VAL A 88 -11.73 6.40 -2.37
C VAL A 88 -12.04 6.22 -0.88
N LEU A 89 -11.06 5.75 -0.08
CA LEU A 89 -11.24 5.49 1.34
C LEU A 89 -11.23 6.76 2.20
N GLU A 90 -10.61 7.85 1.72
CA GLU A 90 -10.63 9.14 2.41
C GLU A 90 -10.69 10.32 1.42
N GLU A 91 -11.64 11.23 1.61
CA GLU A 91 -11.85 12.42 0.75
C GLU A 91 -10.64 13.36 0.68
N ASN A 92 -9.70 13.25 1.62
CA ASN A 92 -8.56 14.16 1.76
C ASN A 92 -7.26 13.63 1.15
N VAL A 93 -7.28 12.52 0.39
CA VAL A 93 -6.09 12.03 -0.30
C VAL A 93 -5.67 13.01 -1.41
N GLN A 94 -4.46 13.57 -1.31
CA GLN A 94 -4.00 14.63 -2.21
C GLN A 94 -3.22 14.10 -3.41
N ALA A 95 -2.64 12.90 -3.30
CA ALA A 95 -1.93 12.25 -4.38
C ALA A 95 -2.01 10.72 -4.27
N LEU A 96 -1.93 10.04 -5.41
CA LEU A 96 -1.80 8.61 -5.52
C LEU A 96 -0.39 8.26 -6.04
N VAL A 97 0.33 7.42 -5.31
CA VAL A 97 1.62 6.89 -5.74
C VAL A 97 1.39 5.52 -6.37
N VAL A 98 1.72 5.39 -7.65
CA VAL A 98 1.53 4.17 -8.46
C VAL A 98 2.87 3.67 -8.99
N SER A 99 2.95 2.38 -9.29
CA SER A 99 4.04 1.81 -10.10
C SER A 99 3.58 1.62 -11.55
N ASP A 100 4.51 1.44 -12.48
CA ASP A 100 4.16 1.13 -13.88
C ASP A 100 3.42 -0.22 -14.05
N GLU A 101 3.40 -1.04 -13.00
CA GLU A 101 2.68 -2.32 -12.94
C GLU A 101 1.19 -2.17 -12.54
N THR A 102 0.77 -0.96 -12.14
CA THR A 102 -0.58 -0.67 -11.63
C THR A 102 -1.36 0.28 -12.51
#